data_AF-R7G6B8-F1
#
_entry.id   AF-R7G6B8-F1
#
_cell.length_a   1.000
_cell.length_b   1.000
_cell.length_c   1.000
_cell.angle_alpha   90.00
_cell.angle_beta   90.00
_cell.angle_gamma   90.00
#
_symmetry.space_group_name_H-M   'P 1'
#
loop_
_entity.id
_entity.type
_entity.pdbx_description
1 polymer ?
#
loop_
_entity_poly.entity_id
_entity_poly.type
_entity_poly.pdbx_seq_one_letter_code
_entity_poly.pdbx_strand_id
1 'polypeptide(L)'
;MFGTIICPDTRPQMATIRPNVFSMDPVDESRTGEVIEFTPEFTDKEAKVVVKEVIEKVVEGIDITKCDILVGAGRGAEDCLDMVAAVAEELGGAMCASRAVVDDGLADKAIQVGQTGKTVRPSLYIACGISGACQHVAGMEKSDMIIAINRDPQAEIFSIANMGFVGDVKEILPLLKEEIIAAKKA
;
A
#
# COMPACT_ATOMS: atom_id res chain seq x y z
N MET A 1 9.00 9.42 -17.63
CA MET A 1 10.41 9.71 -17.96
C MET A 1 11.23 9.40 -16.72
N PHE A 2 12.09 8.38 -16.78
CA PHE A 2 12.98 8.02 -15.68
C PHE A 2 14.32 8.73 -15.89
N GLY A 3 14.85 9.37 -14.85
CA GLY A 3 16.16 10.04 -14.88
C GLY A 3 17.20 9.21 -14.14
N THR A 4 18.33 8.93 -14.80
CA THR A 4 19.49 8.31 -14.16
C THR A 4 20.46 9.41 -13.74
N ILE A 5 20.76 9.50 -12.44
CA ILE A 5 21.67 10.49 -11.88
C ILE A 5 22.96 9.77 -11.47
N ILE A 6 24.11 10.32 -11.86
CA ILE A 6 25.44 9.79 -11.50
C ILE A 6 26.23 10.85 -10.73
N CYS A 7 26.99 10.42 -9.70
CA CYS A 7 27.89 11.27 -8.92
C CYS A 7 29.35 10.76 -9.08
N PRO A 8 30.03 11.11 -10.19
CA PRO A 8 31.35 10.55 -10.51
C PRO A 8 32.43 10.95 -9.49
N ASP A 9 32.42 12.22 -9.06
CA ASP A 9 33.57 12.83 -8.37
C ASP A 9 33.41 12.93 -6.84
N THR A 10 32.22 12.68 -6.31
CA THR A 10 31.93 12.85 -4.87
C THR A 10 31.85 11.51 -4.15
N ARG A 11 32.40 11.43 -2.93
CA ARG A 11 32.32 10.24 -2.05
C ARG A 11 31.91 10.62 -0.62
N PRO A 12 31.12 9.78 0.08
CA PRO A 12 30.48 8.56 -0.42
C PRO A 12 29.36 8.86 -1.44
N GLN A 13 29.09 7.92 -2.35
CA GLN A 13 27.91 8.01 -3.20
C GLN A 13 26.70 7.58 -2.39
N MET A 14 25.76 8.51 -2.16
CA MET A 14 24.59 8.27 -1.33
C MET A 14 23.32 8.40 -2.17
N ALA A 15 22.37 7.50 -1.94
CA ALA A 15 21.03 7.56 -2.53
C ALA A 15 20.00 7.15 -1.49
N THR A 16 18.88 7.87 -1.41
CA THR A 16 17.71 7.42 -0.67
C THR A 16 16.92 6.45 -1.54
N ILE A 17 16.66 5.27 -1.00
CA ILE A 17 15.89 4.23 -1.70
C ILE A 17 14.47 4.28 -1.14
N ARG A 18 13.47 4.34 -2.04
CA ARG A 18 12.07 4.27 -1.63
C ARG A 18 11.81 2.92 -0.95
N PRO A 19 11.11 2.88 0.20
CA PRO A 19 10.76 1.62 0.87
C PRO A 19 10.11 0.62 -0.08
N ASN A 20 10.38 -0.65 0.18
CA ASN A 20 9.89 -1.81 -0.55
C ASN A 20 10.34 -1.92 -2.02
N VAL A 21 11.22 -1.05 -2.57
CA VAL A 21 11.68 -1.14 -3.98
C VAL A 21 12.37 -2.44 -4.33
N PHE A 22 13.20 -2.96 -3.44
CA PHE A 22 13.91 -4.23 -3.60
C PHE A 22 13.28 -5.30 -2.71
N SER A 23 13.32 -6.56 -3.17
CA SER A 23 12.99 -7.72 -2.36
C SER A 23 14.07 -7.94 -1.30
N MET A 24 13.67 -8.41 -0.11
CA MET A 24 14.64 -8.88 0.88
C MET A 24 15.22 -10.23 0.44
N ASP A 25 16.52 -10.42 0.64
CA ASP A 25 17.15 -11.72 0.46
C ASP A 25 16.68 -12.72 1.53
N PRO A 26 16.63 -14.03 1.23
CA PRO A 26 16.37 -15.06 2.23
C PRO A 26 17.40 -15.00 3.36
N VAL A 27 16.95 -15.31 4.58
CA VAL A 27 17.84 -15.42 5.73
C VAL A 27 18.79 -16.61 5.53
N ASP A 28 20.09 -16.36 5.66
CA ASP A 28 21.14 -17.37 5.60
C ASP A 28 21.92 -17.36 6.92
N GLU A 29 21.65 -18.35 7.77
CA GLU A 29 22.27 -18.49 9.10
C GLU A 29 23.76 -18.86 9.04
N SER A 30 24.29 -19.26 7.88
CA SER A 30 25.72 -19.58 7.72
C SER A 30 26.60 -18.34 7.60
N ARG A 31 26.01 -17.17 7.34
CA ARG A 31 26.75 -15.93 7.17
C ARG A 31 27.28 -15.41 8.51
N THR A 32 28.59 -15.19 8.57
CA THR A 32 29.26 -14.51 9.67
C THR A 32 29.75 -13.12 9.24
N GLY A 33 29.86 -12.18 10.17
CA GLY A 33 30.42 -10.86 9.93
C GLY A 33 31.21 -10.34 11.13
N GLU A 34 31.98 -9.28 10.91
CA GLU A 34 32.69 -8.56 11.98
C GLU A 34 31.79 -7.44 12.53
N VAL A 35 31.65 -7.37 13.86
CA VAL A 35 30.96 -6.27 14.54
C VAL A 35 31.99 -5.25 14.98
N ILE A 36 32.00 -4.09 14.33
CA ILE A 36 32.89 -2.98 14.67
C ILE A 36 32.11 -2.02 15.57
N GLU A 37 32.44 -1.99 16.87
CA GLU A 37 31.86 -1.01 17.80
C GLU A 37 32.45 0.38 17.54
N PHE A 38 31.58 1.33 17.18
CA PHE A 38 31.95 2.73 16.98
C PHE A 38 31.25 3.59 18.02
N THR A 39 32.03 4.23 18.89
CA THR A 39 31.52 5.21 19.87
C THR A 39 31.71 6.62 19.29
N PRO A 40 30.64 7.30 18.84
CA PRO A 40 30.77 8.66 18.33
C PRO A 40 31.09 9.65 19.46
N GLU A 41 32.09 10.49 19.23
CA GLU A 41 32.35 11.65 20.09
C GLU A 41 31.58 12.86 19.56
N PHE A 42 30.63 13.36 20.34
CA PHE A 42 29.89 14.58 20.02
C PHE A 42 30.63 15.79 20.58
N THR A 43 31.08 16.69 19.71
CA THR A 43 31.75 17.95 20.09
C THR A 43 30.76 19.02 20.54
N ASP A 44 29.55 19.01 20.00
CA ASP A 44 28.48 19.94 20.38
C ASP A 44 27.79 19.43 21.67
N LYS A 45 28.04 20.12 22.79
CA LYS A 45 27.41 19.81 24.10
C LYS A 45 25.95 20.27 24.22
N GLU A 46 25.49 21.09 23.28
CA GLU A 46 24.14 21.63 23.25
C GLU A 46 23.40 21.10 22.02
N ALA A 47 22.34 20.31 22.26
CA ALA A 47 21.47 19.85 21.19
C ALA A 47 20.70 21.03 20.58
N LYS A 48 20.88 21.28 19.27
CA LYS A 48 20.14 22.32 18.54
C LYS A 48 18.63 22.05 18.46
N VAL A 49 18.23 20.79 18.63
CA VAL A 49 16.83 20.34 18.64
C VAL A 49 16.59 19.55 19.92
N VAL A 50 15.62 20.00 20.70
CA VAL A 50 15.17 19.31 21.92
C VAL A 50 13.77 18.75 21.65
N VAL A 51 13.67 17.43 21.68
CA VAL A 51 12.37 16.75 21.65
C VAL A 51 11.69 16.98 22.99
N LYS A 52 10.66 17.84 23.02
CA LYS A 52 9.91 18.11 24.25
C LYS A 52 9.00 16.96 24.64
N GLU A 53 8.35 16.38 23.63
CA GLU A 53 7.36 15.33 23.79
C GLU A 53 7.27 14.55 22.47
N VAL A 54 7.24 13.22 22.54
CA VAL A 54 6.90 12.36 21.42
C VAL A 54 5.44 11.99 21.61
N ILE A 55 4.56 12.70 20.91
CA ILE A 55 3.14 12.35 20.91
C ILE A 55 2.99 11.20 19.92
N GLU A 56 2.87 9.98 20.43
CA GLU A 56 2.35 8.88 19.63
C GLU A 56 0.92 9.26 19.25
N LYS A 57 0.72 9.69 18.00
CA LYS A 57 -0.61 9.61 17.42
C LYS A 57 -0.98 8.15 17.48
N VAL A 58 -1.89 7.81 18.38
CA VAL A 58 -2.79 6.68 18.17
C VAL A 58 -3.50 7.02 16.88
N VAL A 59 -2.92 6.59 15.75
CA VAL A 59 -3.66 6.52 14.52
C VAL A 59 -4.68 5.45 14.81
N GLU A 60 -5.88 5.86 15.23
CA GLU A 60 -7.04 4.98 15.16
C GLU A 60 -7.19 4.61 13.68
N GLY A 61 -6.58 3.50 13.28
CA GLY A 61 -6.50 3.11 11.88
C GLY A 61 -5.29 2.25 11.57
N ILE A 62 -5.48 1.33 10.62
CA ILE A 62 -4.46 0.40 10.18
C ILE A 62 -3.50 1.12 9.23
N ASP A 63 -2.19 0.95 9.42
CA ASP A 63 -1.20 1.46 8.46
C ASP A 63 -1.16 0.57 7.22
N ILE A 64 -1.90 0.96 6.19
CA ILE A 64 -2.00 0.24 4.91
C ILE A 64 -0.67 -0.04 4.21
N THR A 65 0.43 0.64 4.58
CA THR A 65 1.75 0.36 4.00
C THR A 65 2.37 -0.95 4.48
N LYS A 66 1.89 -1.46 5.62
CA LYS A 66 2.39 -2.69 6.27
C LYS A 66 1.44 -3.87 6.10
N CYS A 67 0.33 -3.69 5.40
CA CYS A 67 -0.67 -4.74 5.19
C CYS A 67 -0.28 -5.64 4.03
N ASP A 68 -0.36 -6.95 4.26
CA ASP A 68 -0.14 -7.96 3.22
C ASP A 68 -1.34 -8.11 2.28
N ILE A 69 -2.54 -7.71 2.71
CA ILE A 69 -3.77 -7.77 1.91
C ILE A 69 -4.46 -6.40 1.99
N LEU A 70 -4.80 -5.85 0.83
CA LEU A 70 -5.53 -4.59 0.71
C LEU A 70 -6.75 -4.74 -0.20
N VAL A 71 -7.88 -4.20 0.25
CA VAL A 71 -9.10 -4.09 -0.55
C VAL A 71 -9.37 -2.60 -0.78
N GLY A 72 -9.21 -2.17 -2.02
CA GLY A 72 -9.26 -0.78 -2.42
C GLY A 72 -10.63 -0.36 -2.95
N ALA A 73 -11.20 0.69 -2.37
CA ALA A 73 -12.42 1.33 -2.87
C ALA A 73 -12.11 2.48 -3.84
N GLY A 74 -12.71 2.40 -5.03
CA GLY A 74 -12.76 3.48 -6.00
C GLY A 74 -14.13 4.17 -6.03
N ARG A 75 -14.29 5.10 -6.98
CA ARG A 75 -15.55 5.80 -7.19
C ARG A 75 -16.74 4.86 -7.41
N GLY A 76 -16.52 3.73 -8.08
CA GLY A 76 -17.58 2.74 -8.31
C GLY A 76 -18.05 1.99 -7.06
N ALA A 77 -17.39 2.19 -5.90
CA ALA A 77 -17.67 1.50 -4.64
C ALA A 77 -18.06 2.45 -3.48
N GLU A 78 -18.25 3.75 -3.75
CA GLU A 78 -18.56 4.78 -2.74
C GLU A 78 -19.81 4.47 -1.90
N ASP A 79 -20.82 3.87 -2.51
CA ASP A 79 -22.07 3.51 -1.82
C ASP A 79 -21.99 2.18 -1.02
N CYS A 80 -20.83 1.53 -0.98
CA CYS A 80 -20.67 0.22 -0.33
C CYS A 80 -19.31 0.06 0.39
N LEU A 81 -18.73 1.15 0.88
CA LEU A 81 -17.44 1.15 1.57
C LEU A 81 -17.42 0.23 2.80
N ASP A 82 -18.51 0.16 3.53
CA ASP A 82 -18.73 -0.75 4.65
C ASP A 82 -18.65 -2.23 4.23
N MET A 83 -19.09 -2.57 3.01
CA MET A 83 -18.90 -3.91 2.47
C MET A 83 -17.44 -4.17 2.04
N VAL A 84 -16.76 -3.17 1.47
CA VAL A 84 -15.33 -3.24 1.14
C VAL A 84 -14.51 -3.48 2.41
N ALA A 85 -14.80 -2.74 3.48
CA ALA A 85 -14.17 -2.91 4.79
C ALA A 85 -14.44 -4.29 5.38
N ALA A 86 -15.68 -4.78 5.30
CA ALA A 86 -16.03 -6.11 5.79
C ALA A 86 -15.30 -7.23 5.04
N VAL A 87 -15.14 -7.10 3.71
CA VAL A 87 -14.36 -8.07 2.91
C VAL A 87 -12.88 -8.00 3.28
N ALA A 88 -12.33 -6.80 3.51
CA ALA A 88 -10.95 -6.65 3.96
C ALA A 88 -10.71 -7.31 5.32
N GLU A 89 -11.62 -7.10 6.28
CA GLU A 89 -11.56 -7.72 7.61
C GLU A 89 -11.65 -9.23 7.51
N GLU A 90 -12.54 -9.77 6.67
CA GLU A 90 -12.62 -11.20 6.41
C GLU A 90 -11.34 -11.74 5.76
N LEU A 91 -10.58 -10.96 5.00
CA LEU A 91 -9.30 -11.43 4.48
C LEU A 91 -8.15 -11.25 5.48
N GLY A 92 -8.38 -10.64 6.65
CA GLY A 92 -7.30 -10.24 7.58
C GLY A 92 -6.45 -9.10 7.03
N GLY A 93 -6.98 -8.35 6.06
CA GLY A 93 -6.34 -7.20 5.43
C GLY A 93 -6.92 -5.87 5.93
N ALA A 94 -6.63 -4.81 5.18
CA ALA A 94 -7.17 -3.48 5.45
C ALA A 94 -7.85 -2.87 4.22
N MET A 95 -8.85 -2.03 4.46
CA MET A 95 -9.44 -1.22 3.41
C MET A 95 -8.50 -0.07 3.05
N CYS A 96 -8.35 0.19 1.75
CA CYS A 96 -7.73 1.40 1.24
C CYS A 96 -8.66 2.14 0.27
N ALA A 97 -8.34 3.38 -0.06
CA ALA A 97 -9.19 4.22 -0.90
C ALA A 97 -8.40 4.89 -2.03
N SER A 98 -9.04 5.07 -3.17
CA SER A 98 -8.55 5.95 -4.23
C SER A 98 -8.71 7.41 -3.82
N ARG A 99 -8.00 8.31 -4.51
CA ARG A 99 -8.15 9.76 -4.30
C ARG A 99 -9.58 10.24 -4.49
N ALA A 100 -10.36 9.69 -5.43
CA ALA A 100 -11.74 10.12 -5.66
C ALA A 100 -12.58 10.01 -4.38
N VAL A 101 -12.55 8.84 -3.74
CA VAL A 101 -13.29 8.56 -2.50
C VAL A 101 -12.88 9.49 -1.35
N VAL A 102 -11.59 9.84 -1.27
CA VAL A 102 -11.06 10.76 -0.26
C VAL A 102 -11.47 12.21 -0.54
N ASP A 103 -11.37 12.64 -1.79
CA ASP A 103 -11.78 13.98 -2.22
C ASP A 103 -13.30 14.18 -2.03
N ASP A 104 -14.08 13.12 -2.17
CA ASP A 104 -15.53 13.08 -1.90
C ASP A 104 -15.87 12.99 -0.39
N GLY A 105 -14.86 12.94 0.48
CA GLY A 105 -15.01 12.99 1.94
C GLY A 105 -15.48 11.69 2.59
N LEU A 106 -15.46 10.58 1.85
CA LEU A 106 -15.95 9.28 2.31
C LEU A 106 -14.86 8.42 2.97
N ALA A 107 -13.58 8.79 2.81
CA ALA A 107 -12.44 8.09 3.39
C ALA A 107 -11.37 9.06 3.88
N ASP A 108 -10.61 8.65 4.89
CA ASP A 108 -9.46 9.42 5.38
C ASP A 108 -8.30 9.36 4.37
N LYS A 109 -7.58 10.47 4.21
CA LYS A 109 -6.34 10.55 3.45
C LYS A 109 -5.28 9.56 3.94
N ALA A 110 -5.32 9.12 5.20
CA ALA A 110 -4.43 8.13 5.77
C ALA A 110 -4.48 6.76 5.08
N ILE A 111 -5.59 6.43 4.42
CA ILE A 111 -5.80 5.19 3.66
C ILE A 111 -5.79 5.40 2.13
N GLN A 112 -5.39 6.60 1.68
CA GLN A 112 -5.31 6.91 0.26
C GLN A 112 -4.13 6.20 -0.41
N VAL A 113 -4.37 5.50 -1.51
CA VAL A 113 -3.34 4.88 -2.35
C VAL A 113 -3.11 5.70 -3.63
N GLY A 114 -1.84 5.81 -4.04
CA GLY A 114 -1.44 6.44 -5.30
C GLY A 114 -0.18 7.30 -5.18
N GLN A 115 0.14 8.03 -6.25
CA GLN A 115 1.31 8.90 -6.38
C GLN A 115 1.33 10.01 -5.32
N THR A 116 0.17 10.58 -5.00
CA THR A 116 0.02 11.63 -3.96
C THR A 116 -0.42 11.07 -2.61
N GLY A 117 -0.64 9.75 -2.53
CA GLY A 117 -1.04 9.03 -1.33
C GLY A 117 0.10 8.13 -0.84
N LYS A 118 -0.27 7.03 -0.20
CA LYS A 118 0.65 5.97 0.18
C LYS A 118 0.92 5.05 -1.01
N THR A 119 2.14 4.52 -1.07
CA THR A 119 2.49 3.44 -1.97
C THR A 119 2.60 2.16 -1.16
N VAL A 120 1.92 1.14 -1.65
CA VAL A 120 1.69 -0.13 -0.98
C VAL A 120 2.21 -1.25 -1.88
N ARG A 121 2.61 -2.37 -1.26
CA ARG A 121 3.00 -3.60 -1.95
C ARG A 121 2.48 -4.81 -1.20
N PRO A 122 1.15 -4.98 -1.13
CA PRO A 122 0.57 -6.16 -0.55
C PRO A 122 0.84 -7.38 -1.44
N SER A 123 0.77 -8.55 -0.84
CA SER A 123 0.66 -9.82 -1.56
C SER A 123 -0.63 -9.90 -2.39
N LEU A 124 -1.71 -9.29 -1.91
CA LEU A 124 -3.01 -9.24 -2.59
C LEU A 124 -3.60 -7.82 -2.55
N TYR A 125 -3.95 -7.31 -3.73
CA TYR A 125 -4.68 -6.07 -3.90
C TYR A 125 -5.98 -6.33 -4.66
N ILE A 126 -7.13 -6.03 -4.05
CA ILE A 126 -8.44 -6.12 -4.70
C ILE A 126 -8.94 -4.70 -5.01
N ALA A 127 -8.99 -4.34 -6.29
CA ALA A 127 -9.44 -3.03 -6.78
C ALA A 127 -10.95 -3.04 -7.07
N CYS A 128 -11.74 -2.51 -6.15
CA CYS A 128 -13.21 -2.45 -6.24
C CYS A 128 -13.65 -1.09 -6.82
N GLY A 129 -14.14 -1.08 -8.05
CA GLY A 129 -14.68 0.13 -8.69
C GLY A 129 -13.64 1.21 -8.96
N ILE A 130 -12.37 0.82 -9.13
CA ILE A 130 -11.23 1.72 -9.43
C ILE A 130 -11.01 1.72 -10.94
N SER A 131 -10.90 2.90 -11.56
CA SER A 131 -10.71 3.04 -13.02
C SER A 131 -9.30 2.68 -13.49
N GLY A 132 -8.29 2.82 -12.63
CA GLY A 132 -6.89 2.51 -12.97
C GLY A 132 -6.08 3.67 -13.51
N ALA A 133 -6.47 4.92 -13.20
CA ALA A 133 -5.68 6.09 -13.57
C ALA A 133 -4.22 5.95 -13.11
N CYS A 134 -3.26 6.37 -13.94
CA CYS A 134 -1.82 6.23 -13.71
C CYS A 134 -1.38 6.72 -12.31
N GLN A 135 -2.03 7.75 -11.78
CA GLN A 135 -1.77 8.26 -10.43
C GLN A 135 -2.13 7.25 -9.33
N HIS A 136 -3.18 6.46 -9.49
CA HIS A 136 -3.53 5.40 -8.54
C HIS A 136 -2.58 4.20 -8.71
N VAL A 137 -2.38 3.78 -9.95
CA VAL A 137 -1.56 2.61 -10.33
C VAL A 137 -0.12 2.75 -9.82
N ALA A 138 0.48 3.93 -9.92
CA ALA A 138 1.82 4.20 -9.40
C ALA A 138 2.00 3.90 -7.89
N GLY A 139 0.89 3.78 -7.15
CA GLY A 139 0.86 3.43 -5.73
C GLY A 139 0.70 1.94 -5.43
N MET A 140 0.30 1.10 -6.39
CA MET A 140 -0.07 -0.31 -6.16
C MET A 140 0.32 -1.29 -7.27
N GLU A 141 0.90 -0.84 -8.38
CA GLU A 141 1.29 -1.68 -9.53
C GLU A 141 2.29 -2.80 -9.17
N LYS A 142 2.98 -2.66 -8.04
CA LYS A 142 3.97 -3.62 -7.53
C LYS A 142 3.41 -4.55 -6.45
N SER A 143 2.10 -4.74 -6.44
CA SER A 143 1.46 -5.79 -5.62
C SER A 143 1.64 -7.14 -6.31
N ASP A 144 1.79 -8.23 -5.55
CA ASP A 144 2.08 -9.54 -6.13
C ASP A 144 0.88 -10.09 -6.93
N MET A 145 -0.33 -9.91 -6.40
CA MET A 145 -1.59 -10.26 -7.06
C MET A 145 -2.56 -9.08 -7.04
N ILE A 146 -3.02 -8.68 -8.22
CA ILE A 146 -4.01 -7.63 -8.43
C ILE A 146 -5.29 -8.26 -8.99
N ILE A 147 -6.38 -8.15 -8.24
CA ILE A 147 -7.73 -8.51 -8.68
C ILE A 147 -8.51 -7.22 -8.91
N ALA A 148 -9.17 -7.06 -10.05
CA ALA A 148 -9.99 -5.89 -10.34
C ALA A 148 -11.47 -6.26 -10.51
N ILE A 149 -12.36 -5.47 -9.91
CA ILE A 149 -13.80 -5.58 -10.06
C ILE A 149 -14.30 -4.23 -10.57
N ASN A 150 -14.80 -4.18 -11.80
CA ASN A 150 -15.31 -2.95 -12.38
C ASN A 150 -16.51 -3.22 -13.30
N ARG A 151 -17.48 -2.31 -13.35
CA ARG A 151 -18.62 -2.40 -14.27
C ARG A 151 -18.22 -2.11 -15.71
N ASP A 152 -17.21 -1.27 -15.91
CA ASP A 152 -16.71 -0.91 -17.23
C ASP A 152 -15.64 -1.90 -17.71
N PRO A 153 -15.92 -2.76 -18.71
CA PRO A 153 -14.94 -3.71 -19.25
C PRO A 153 -13.73 -3.05 -19.94
N GLN A 154 -13.77 -1.74 -20.19
CA GLN A 154 -12.69 -0.97 -20.79
C GLN A 154 -11.87 -0.17 -19.77
N ALA A 155 -12.10 -0.39 -18.47
CA ALA A 155 -11.34 0.29 -17.42
C ALA A 155 -9.84 -0.04 -17.50
N GLU A 156 -8.98 0.99 -17.39
CA GLU A 156 -7.52 0.86 -17.47
C GLU A 156 -6.96 -0.07 -16.39
N ILE A 157 -7.65 -0.23 -15.25
CA ILE A 157 -7.24 -1.13 -14.17
C ILE A 157 -7.05 -2.58 -14.65
N PHE A 158 -7.81 -3.02 -15.67
CA PHE A 158 -7.70 -4.37 -16.21
C PHE A 158 -6.39 -4.60 -16.97
N SER A 159 -5.69 -3.54 -17.39
CA SER A 159 -4.39 -3.66 -18.07
C SER A 159 -3.26 -4.15 -17.16
N ILE A 160 -3.41 -3.94 -15.84
CA ILE A 160 -2.42 -4.36 -14.82
C ILE A 160 -2.94 -5.48 -13.92
N ALA A 161 -4.24 -5.79 -13.97
CA ALA A 161 -4.84 -6.79 -13.10
C ALA A 161 -4.44 -8.20 -13.56
N ASN A 162 -4.07 -9.05 -12.60
CA ASN A 162 -3.86 -10.48 -12.84
C ASN A 162 -5.20 -11.19 -13.09
N MET A 163 -6.27 -10.73 -12.46
CA MET A 163 -7.63 -11.24 -12.63
C MET A 163 -8.64 -10.08 -12.66
N GLY A 164 -9.58 -10.11 -13.60
CA GLY A 164 -10.58 -9.07 -13.77
C GLY A 164 -12.00 -9.64 -13.78
N PHE A 165 -12.90 -9.03 -13.01
CA PHE A 165 -14.33 -9.31 -13.00
C PHE A 165 -15.10 -8.09 -13.52
N VAL A 166 -15.86 -8.31 -14.59
CA VAL A 166 -16.75 -7.29 -15.12
C VAL A 166 -18.13 -7.45 -14.47
N GLY A 167 -18.52 -6.49 -13.65
CA GLY A 167 -19.80 -6.53 -12.95
C GLY A 167 -19.94 -5.49 -11.86
N ASP A 168 -21.09 -5.49 -11.19
CA ASP A 168 -21.37 -4.56 -10.11
C ASP A 168 -20.64 -4.98 -8.82
N VAL A 169 -19.81 -4.09 -8.30
CA VAL A 169 -19.13 -4.25 -7.01
C VAL A 169 -20.13 -4.56 -5.89
N LYS A 170 -21.33 -3.95 -5.92
CA LYS A 170 -22.37 -4.15 -4.89
C LYS A 170 -22.94 -5.56 -4.88
N GLU A 171 -22.93 -6.24 -6.02
CA GLU A 171 -23.43 -7.61 -6.15
C GLU A 171 -22.31 -8.62 -5.91
N ILE A 172 -21.09 -8.31 -6.36
CA ILE A 172 -19.94 -9.21 -6.27
C ILE A 172 -19.37 -9.28 -4.85
N LEU A 173 -19.25 -8.15 -4.14
CA LEU A 173 -18.62 -8.14 -2.82
C LEU A 173 -19.34 -9.00 -1.76
N PRO A 174 -20.69 -8.99 -1.66
CA PRO A 174 -21.39 -9.88 -0.73
C PRO A 174 -21.12 -11.35 -1.02
N LEU A 175 -21.18 -11.75 -2.30
CA LEU A 175 -20.92 -13.14 -2.72
C LEU A 175 -19.47 -13.54 -2.39
N LEU A 176 -18.52 -12.65 -2.68
CA LEU A 176 -17.11 -12.87 -2.36
C LEU A 176 -16.91 -13.05 -0.85
N LYS A 177 -17.57 -12.23 -0.03
CA LYS A 177 -17.51 -12.33 1.43
C LYS A 177 -18.03 -13.67 1.94
N GLU A 178 -19.19 -14.11 1.44
CA GLU A 178 -19.79 -15.41 1.83
C GLU A 178 -18.86 -16.58 1.50
N GLU A 179 -18.28 -16.59 0.29
CA GLU A 179 -17.35 -17.62 -0.14
C GLU A 179 -16.05 -17.61 0.67
N ILE A 180 -15.51 -16.43 1.03
CA ILE A 180 -14.35 -16.33 1.92
C ILE A 180 -14.66 -16.96 3.29
N ILE A 181 -15.83 -16.67 3.86
CA ILE A 181 -16.25 -17.23 5.16
C ILE A 181 -16.43 -18.75 5.05
N ALA A 182 -17.00 -19.25 3.95
CA ALA A 182 -17.17 -20.67 3.71
C ALA A 182 -15.80 -21.38 3.57
N ALA A 183 -14.89 -20.80 2.79
CA ALA A 183 -13.55 -21.34 2.57
C ALA A 183 -12.70 -21.40 3.85
N LYS A 184 -12.86 -20.44 4.78
CA LYS A 184 -12.19 -20.47 6.09
C LYS A 184 -12.66 -21.60 7.02
N LYS A 185 -13.89 -22.08 6.82
CA LYS A 185 -14.49 -23.15 7.64
C LYS A 185 -14.19 -24.54 7.12
N ALA A 186 -13.76 -24.66 5.86
CA ALA A 186 -13.37 -25.90 5.20
C ALA A 186 -11.91 -26.26 5.52
#